data_AF-A0A960A1H7-F1
#
_entry.id   AF-A0A960A1H7-F1
#
_cell.length_a   1.000
_cell.length_b   1.000
_cell.length_c   1.000
_cell.angle_alpha   90.00
_cell.angle_beta   90.00
_cell.angle_gamma   90.00
#
_symmetry.space_group_name_H-M   'P 1'
#
loop_
_entity.id
_entity.type
_entity.pdbx_description
1 polymer ?
#
loop_
_entity_poly.entity_id
_entity_poly.type
_entity_poly.pdbx_seq_one_letter_code
_entity_poly.pdbx_strand_id
1 'polypeptide(L)'
;MPTFHDPTADSREAYEAIRGLAHATIFIEQPHEAYGVILELLGGVRSLQQVFDQLAAMHERHQGRAFNDAGDQLAGMVDAFTAADRL
;
A
#
# COMPACT_ATOMS: atom_id res chain seq x y z
N MET A 1 -10.46 1.09 -13.50
CA MET A 1 -11.07 2.21 -12.76
C MET A 1 -11.29 1.70 -11.35
N PRO A 2 -10.90 2.46 -10.32
CA PRO A 2 -10.99 2.01 -8.93
C PRO A 2 -12.42 1.60 -8.60
N THR A 3 -12.54 0.42 -8.00
CA THR A 3 -13.80 -0.12 -7.53
C THR A 3 -14.17 0.49 -6.18
N PHE A 4 -13.19 0.80 -5.32
CA PHE A 4 -13.34 1.26 -3.93
C PHE A 4 -13.90 0.21 -2.96
N HIS A 5 -14.09 -1.04 -3.42
CA HIS A 5 -14.63 -2.13 -2.59
C HIS A 5 -13.93 -3.48 -2.82
N ASP A 6 -13.07 -3.60 -3.83
CA ASP A 6 -12.17 -4.74 -4.01
C ASP A 6 -10.71 -4.29 -3.85
N PRO A 7 -10.13 -4.36 -2.63
CA PRO A 7 -8.77 -3.91 -2.37
C PRO A 7 -7.71 -4.71 -3.15
N THR A 8 -8.00 -5.96 -3.54
CA THR A 8 -7.09 -6.77 -4.34
C THR A 8 -7.07 -6.30 -5.79
N ALA A 9 -8.23 -6.03 -6.37
CA ALA A 9 -8.30 -5.45 -7.71
C ALA A 9 -7.70 -4.04 -7.76
N ASP A 10 -8.04 -3.19 -6.78
CA ASP A 10 -7.63 -1.80 -6.73
C ASP A 10 -6.11 -1.66 -6.47
N SER A 11 -5.51 -2.51 -5.64
CA SER A 11 -4.05 -2.52 -5.44
C SER A 11 -3.28 -2.88 -6.71
N ARG A 12 -3.79 -3.83 -7.51
CA ARG A 12 -3.20 -4.18 -8.80
C ARG A 12 -3.31 -3.05 -9.81
N GLU A 13 -4.45 -2.36 -9.86
CA GLU A 13 -4.62 -1.18 -10.71
C GLU A 13 -3.68 -0.04 -10.29
N ALA A 14 -3.55 0.22 -8.99
CA ALA A 14 -2.62 1.23 -8.47
C ALA A 14 -1.16 0.91 -8.85
N TYR A 15 -0.75 -0.36 -8.73
CA TYR A 15 0.59 -0.80 -9.13
C TYR A 15 0.86 -0.54 -10.62
N GLU A 16 -0.07 -0.92 -11.50
CA GLU A 16 0.09 -0.68 -12.94
C GLU A 16 0.06 0.82 -13.30
N ALA A 17 -0.78 1.62 -12.63
CA ALA A 17 -0.79 3.07 -12.79
C ALA A 17 0.55 3.71 -12.40
N ILE A 18 1.15 3.28 -11.27
CA ILE A 18 2.46 3.76 -10.83
C ILE A 18 3.56 3.37 -11.83
N ARG A 19 3.52 2.15 -12.38
CA ARG A 19 4.46 1.74 -13.43
C ARG A 19 4.32 2.57 -14.70
N GLY A 20 3.08 2.80 -15.15
CA GLY A 20 2.79 3.66 -16.29
C GLY A 20 3.31 5.08 -16.07
N LEU A 21 3.09 5.62 -14.86
CA LEU A 21 3.60 6.94 -14.48
C LEU A 21 5.13 6.99 -14.48
N ALA A 22 5.79 6.00 -13.87
CA ALA A 22 7.25 5.91 -13.86
C ALA A 22 7.85 5.90 -15.28
N HIS A 23 7.20 5.19 -16.21
CA HIS A 23 7.61 5.20 -17.62
C HIS A 23 7.38 6.57 -18.28
N ALA A 24 6.20 7.17 -18.06
CA ALA A 24 5.83 8.46 -18.66
C ALA A 24 6.72 9.62 -18.16
N THR A 25 7.10 9.62 -16.87
CA THR A 25 7.90 10.70 -16.27
C THR A 25 9.29 10.86 -16.89
N ILE A 26 9.83 9.82 -17.54
CA ILE A 26 11.13 9.87 -18.24
C ILE A 26 11.06 10.82 -19.45
N PHE A 27 9.87 11.01 -20.02
CA PHE A 27 9.65 11.81 -21.23
C PHE A 27 9.20 13.25 -20.95
N ILE A 28 9.25 13.72 -19.69
CA ILE A 28 8.91 15.11 -19.37
C ILE A 28 10.04 16.02 -19.87
N GLU A 29 9.73 16.85 -20.86
CA GLU A 29 10.70 17.77 -21.47
C GLU A 29 10.64 19.17 -20.85
N GLN A 30 9.45 19.60 -20.41
CA GLN A 30 9.24 20.95 -19.90
C GLN A 30 9.07 20.95 -18.37
N PRO A 31 9.85 21.77 -17.62
CA PRO A 31 9.75 21.81 -16.16
C PRO A 31 8.35 22.10 -15.60
N HIS A 32 7.52 22.85 -16.33
CA HIS A 32 6.17 23.19 -15.88
C HIS A 32 5.19 22.00 -15.94
N GLU A 33 5.43 21.02 -16.81
CA GLU A 33 4.65 19.77 -16.88
C GLU A 33 4.91 18.90 -15.65
N ALA A 34 6.14 18.91 -15.12
CA ALA A 34 6.51 18.17 -13.92
C ALA A 34 5.75 18.65 -12.67
N TYR A 35 5.43 19.94 -12.55
CA TYR A 35 4.77 20.47 -11.35
C TYR A 35 3.35 19.92 -11.17
N GLY A 36 2.59 19.73 -12.26
CA GLY A 36 1.28 19.08 -12.20
C GLY A 36 1.41 17.64 -11.70
N VAL A 37 2.36 16.88 -12.25
CA VAL A 37 2.64 15.50 -11.84
C VAL A 37 3.05 15.41 -10.37
N ILE A 38 3.89 16.34 -9.88
CA ILE A 38 4.32 16.40 -8.48
C ILE A 38 3.13 16.64 -7.54
N LEU A 39 2.21 17.53 -7.91
CA LEU A 39 1.03 17.82 -7.09
C LEU A 39 0.09 16.61 -6.99
N GLU A 40 -0.15 15.91 -8.10
CA GLU A 40 -0.94 14.68 -8.10
C GLU A 40 -0.25 13.57 -7.28
N LEU A 41 1.07 13.41 -7.42
CA LEU A 41 1.85 12.46 -6.62
C LEU A 41 1.81 12.78 -5.13
N LEU A 42 1.81 14.06 -4.74
CA LEU A 42 1.64 14.45 -3.34
C LEU A 42 0.28 13.99 -2.80
N GLY A 43 -0.79 14.11 -3.60
CA GLY A 43 -2.09 13.54 -3.28
C GLY A 43 -2.05 12.02 -3.15
N GLY A 44 -1.42 11.34 -4.12
CA GLY A 44 -1.23 9.89 -4.11
C GLY A 44 -0.45 9.38 -2.89
N VAL A 45 0.60 10.08 -2.46
CA VAL A 45 1.36 9.73 -1.25
C VAL A 45 0.52 9.83 0.02
N ARG A 46 -0.35 10.84 0.13
CA ARG A 46 -1.31 10.93 1.26
C ARG A 46 -2.30 9.78 1.25
N SER A 47 -2.78 9.39 0.08
CA SER A 47 -3.65 8.21 -0.06
C SER A 47 -2.91 6.92 0.31
N LEU A 48 -1.63 6.78 -0.08
CA LEU A 48 -0.79 5.64 0.33
C LEU A 48 -0.57 5.60 1.84
N GLN A 49 -0.35 6.75 2.48
CA GLN A 49 -0.29 6.85 3.94
C GLN A 49 -1.59 6.30 4.56
N GLN A 50 -2.76 6.74 4.06
CA GLN A 50 -4.04 6.24 4.54
C GLN A 50 -4.19 4.72 4.32
N VAL A 51 -3.70 4.17 3.20
CA VAL A 51 -3.70 2.72 2.95
C VAL A 51 -2.83 2.00 3.98
N PHE A 52 -1.63 2.49 4.28
CA PHE A 52 -0.77 1.90 5.31
C PHE A 52 -1.41 1.95 6.70
N ASP A 53 -2.01 3.07 7.09
CA ASP A 53 -2.76 3.18 8.35
C ASP A 53 -3.88 2.13 8.45
N GLN A 54 -4.61 1.92 7.35
CA GLN A 54 -5.67 0.91 7.28
C GLN A 54 -5.13 -0.53 7.35
N LEU A 55 -4.01 -0.82 6.70
CA LEU A 55 -3.35 -2.13 6.74
C LEU A 55 -2.77 -2.43 8.12
N ALA A 56 -2.15 -1.44 8.77
CA ALA A 56 -1.69 -1.53 10.15
C ALA A 56 -2.84 -1.86 11.10
N ALA A 57 -3.92 -1.08 11.04
CA ALA A 57 -5.11 -1.33 11.85
C ALA A 57 -5.76 -2.70 11.55
N MET A 58 -5.70 -3.16 10.28
CA MET A 58 -6.15 -4.49 9.91
C MET A 58 -5.26 -5.57 10.55
N HIS A 59 -3.94 -5.44 10.48
CA HIS A 59 -2.98 -6.36 11.10
C HIS A 59 -3.21 -6.48 12.60
N GLU A 60 -3.31 -5.34 13.31
CA GLU A 60 -3.58 -5.31 14.75
C GLU A 60 -4.89 -6.01 15.15
N ARG A 61 -5.95 -5.88 14.34
CA ARG A 61 -7.24 -6.54 14.60
C ARG A 61 -7.18 -8.05 14.39
N HIS A 62 -6.29 -8.53 13.53
CA HIS A 62 -6.26 -9.94 13.10
C HIS A 62 -5.05 -10.73 13.59
N GLN A 63 -4.05 -10.09 14.21
CA GLN A 63 -2.83 -10.74 14.71
C GLN A 63 -3.10 -11.96 15.63
N GLY A 64 -4.19 -11.94 16.40
CA GLY A 64 -4.62 -13.07 17.24
C GLY A 64 -5.13 -14.31 16.48
N ARG A 65 -5.22 -14.23 15.14
CA ARG A 65 -5.66 -15.31 14.24
C ARG A 65 -4.53 -15.78 13.31
N ALA A 66 -3.31 -15.29 13.53
CA ALA A 66 -2.17 -15.62 12.69
C ALA A 66 -1.71 -17.08 12.91
N PHE A 67 -1.21 -17.67 11.84
CA PHE A 67 -0.54 -18.97 11.81
C PHE A 67 0.81 -18.76 11.12
N ASN A 68 1.84 -19.46 11.58
CA ASN A 68 3.12 -19.48 10.87
C ASN A 68 3.06 -20.44 9.67
N ASP A 69 4.15 -20.51 8.90
CA ASP A 69 4.26 -21.35 7.70
C ASP A 69 4.09 -22.86 7.98
N ALA A 70 4.28 -23.30 9.23
CA ALA A 70 4.08 -24.68 9.67
C ALA A 70 2.65 -24.97 10.17
N GLY A 71 1.77 -23.96 10.19
CA GLY A 71 0.41 -24.07 10.72
C GLY A 71 0.32 -24.00 12.25
N ASP A 72 1.35 -23.48 12.93
CA ASP A 72 1.32 -23.22 14.38
C ASP A 72 0.72 -21.84 14.65
N GLN A 73 -0.40 -21.83 15.39
CA GLN A 73 -1.13 -20.63 15.76
C GLN A 73 -0.42 -19.82 16.85
N LEU A 74 0.18 -20.46 17.86
CA LEU A 74 0.82 -19.74 18.95
C LEU A 74 2.07 -19.01 18.44
N ALA A 75 2.89 -19.71 17.66
CA ALA A 75 4.06 -19.11 17.02
C ALA A 75 3.64 -17.98 16.07
N GLY A 76 2.63 -18.21 15.22
CA GLY A 76 2.11 -17.18 14.31
C GLY A 76 1.58 -15.94 15.03
N MET A 77 0.87 -16.10 16.14
CA MET A 77 0.41 -14.98 16.97
C MET A 77 1.58 -14.17 17.54
N VAL A 78 2.61 -14.83 18.08
CA VAL A 78 3.80 -14.15 18.62
C VAL A 78 4.52 -13.35 17.52
N ASP A 79 4.67 -13.94 16.33
CA ASP A 79 5.27 -13.25 15.19
C ASP A 79 4.43 -12.04 14.77
N ALA A 80 3.11 -12.19 14.71
CA ALA A 80 2.19 -11.10 14.35
C ALA A 80 2.17 -9.96 15.39
N PHE A 81 2.20 -10.28 16.68
CA PHE A 81 2.34 -9.28 17.75
C PHE A 81 3.67 -8.55 17.68
N THR A 82 4.76 -9.29 17.43
CA THR A 82 6.09 -8.69 17.27
C THR A 82 6.13 -7.75 16.06
N ALA A 83 5.46 -8.12 14.96
CA ALA A 83 5.34 -7.24 13.80
C ALA A 83 4.53 -5.97 14.10
N ALA A 84 3.45 -6.08 14.89
CA ALA A 84 2.63 -4.92 15.27
C ALA A 84 3.38 -3.92 16.16
N ASP A 85 4.22 -4.39 17.08
CA ASP A 85 5.09 -3.55 17.94
C ASP A 85 6.16 -2.77 17.15
N ARG A 86 6.36 -3.11 15.86
CA ARG A 86 7.36 -2.48 14.97
C ARG A 86 6.75 -1.57 13.91
N LEU A 87 5.43 -1.37 13.92
CA LEU A 87 4.72 -0.41 13.06
C LEU A 87 4.88 1.01 13.62
#